data_AF-A0A842PBB6-F1
#
_entry.id   AF-A0A842PBB6-F1
#
_cell.length_a   1.000
_cell.length_b   1.000
_cell.length_c   1.000
_cell.angle_alpha   90.00
_cell.angle_beta   90.00
_cell.angle_gamma   90.00
#
_symmetry.space_group_name_H-M   'P 1'
#
loop_
_entity.id
_entity.type
_entity.pdbx_description
1 polymer ?
#
loop_
_entity_poly.entity_id
_entity_poly.type
_entity_poly.pdbx_seq_one_letter_code
_entity_poly.pdbx_strand_id
1 'polypeptide(L)'
;MTIGYLISLEYGLREYIIESATQFDVQLIYSWTWMWDFVVMAIFIVTALTIFFGKRWIRIAPAGPIFLAGTAIILSLDAFFPYDTLGPLQYVVPYFVQANVWIITFLDLGTAVARDNIMFLRGDHGSMALQVFWPSAGVHSIIIFSLVIGAFMLKMNIPRNRKIIYFIIGIFGTIVVNLIRIFSLSWYALKVTTDPVAWEEYHKIAGEIMFLPWLFAFILVVIVIESRRLKKLESKNIEN
;
A
#
# COMPACT_ATOMS: atom_id res chain seq x y z
N MET A 1 -16.85 8.73 -20.63
CA MET A 1 -15.40 8.97 -20.46
C MET A 1 -14.66 7.68 -20.12
N THR A 2 -14.79 7.12 -18.91
CA THR A 2 -14.03 5.92 -18.48
C THR A 2 -14.22 4.70 -19.36
N ILE A 3 -15.47 4.41 -19.76
CA ILE A 3 -15.75 3.29 -20.68
C ILE A 3 -15.03 3.52 -22.03
N GLY A 4 -15.06 4.74 -22.54
CA GLY A 4 -14.35 5.10 -23.77
C GLY A 4 -12.83 4.95 -23.63
N TYR A 5 -12.27 5.34 -22.48
CA TYR A 5 -10.86 5.12 -22.16
C TYR A 5 -10.50 3.63 -22.14
N LEU A 6 -11.23 2.81 -21.38
CA LEU A 6 -10.98 1.37 -21.28
C LEU A 6 -11.09 0.67 -22.64
N ILE A 7 -12.08 1.05 -23.45
CA ILE A 7 -12.20 0.55 -24.82
C ILE A 7 -10.97 0.98 -25.62
N SER A 8 -10.60 2.26 -25.60
CA SER A 8 -9.47 2.77 -26.39
C SER A 8 -8.12 2.15 -26.02
N LEU A 9 -7.96 1.66 -24.78
CA LEU A 9 -6.75 0.91 -24.38
C LEU A 9 -6.55 -0.34 -25.23
N GLU A 10 -7.62 -1.01 -25.65
CA GLU A 10 -7.57 -2.19 -26.53
C GLU A 10 -7.37 -1.83 -28.02
N TYR A 11 -7.52 -0.55 -28.38
CA TYR A 11 -7.44 -0.04 -29.76
C TYR A 11 -6.23 0.88 -29.98
N GLY A 12 -5.10 0.63 -29.31
CA GLY A 12 -3.84 1.34 -29.57
C GLY A 12 -3.47 2.42 -28.55
N LEU A 13 -4.39 2.81 -27.64
CA LEU A 13 -4.05 3.82 -26.62
C LEU A 13 -3.04 3.28 -25.61
N ARG A 14 -3.07 1.98 -25.28
CA ARG A 14 -2.11 1.37 -24.37
C ARG A 14 -0.70 1.45 -24.92
N GLU A 15 -0.54 1.10 -26.19
CA GLU A 15 0.73 1.16 -26.92
C GLU A 15 1.23 2.60 -26.97
N TYR A 16 0.36 3.56 -27.31
CA TYR A 16 0.71 4.98 -27.29
C TYR A 16 1.18 5.46 -25.91
N ILE A 17 0.51 5.05 -24.82
CA ILE A 17 0.93 5.39 -23.46
C ILE A 17 2.30 4.78 -23.16
N ILE A 18 2.54 3.52 -23.52
CA ILE A 18 3.84 2.85 -23.32
C ILE A 18 4.94 3.56 -24.11
N GLU A 19 4.71 3.87 -25.39
CA GLU A 19 5.67 4.59 -26.22
C GLU A 19 5.98 5.97 -25.66
N SER A 20 4.99 6.69 -25.14
CA SER A 20 5.19 8.00 -24.52
C SER A 20 6.13 7.95 -23.31
N ALA A 21 6.23 6.81 -22.61
CA ALA A 21 7.13 6.64 -21.47
C ALA A 21 8.60 6.90 -21.86
N THR A 22 8.98 6.53 -23.09
CA THR A 22 10.35 6.74 -23.61
C THR A 22 10.70 8.21 -23.80
N GLN A 23 9.71 9.07 -24.07
CA GLN A 23 9.92 10.52 -24.23
C GLN A 23 10.20 11.22 -22.89
N PHE A 24 9.74 10.61 -21.79
CA PHE A 24 9.86 11.15 -20.43
C PHE A 24 10.96 10.46 -19.61
N ASP A 25 11.78 9.60 -20.24
CA ASP A 25 12.84 8.81 -19.60
C ASP A 25 12.33 7.98 -18.41
N VAL A 26 11.11 7.45 -18.54
CA VAL A 26 10.45 6.68 -17.48
C VAL A 26 11.01 5.25 -17.45
N GLN A 27 11.52 4.84 -16.29
CA GLN A 27 12.15 3.53 -16.13
C GLN A 27 11.14 2.41 -15.79
N LEU A 28 10.05 2.75 -15.07
CA LEU A 28 9.01 1.79 -14.65
C LEU A 28 7.74 1.96 -15.48
N ILE A 29 7.67 1.24 -16.62
CA ILE A 29 6.56 1.29 -17.58
C ILE A 29 5.22 0.85 -16.95
N TYR A 30 5.23 -0.11 -16.03
CA TYR A 30 4.00 -0.54 -15.36
C TYR A 30 3.42 0.55 -14.46
N SER A 31 4.27 1.22 -13.66
CA SER A 31 3.85 2.34 -12.82
C SER A 31 3.31 3.50 -13.67
N TRP A 32 3.94 3.76 -14.83
CA TRP A 32 3.48 4.74 -15.81
C TRP A 32 2.10 4.43 -16.40
N THR A 33 1.91 3.20 -16.87
CA THR A 33 0.66 2.79 -17.51
C THR A 33 -0.49 2.79 -16.50
N TRP A 34 -0.28 2.23 -15.32
CA TRP A 34 -1.30 2.20 -14.26
C TRP A 34 -1.61 3.58 -13.71
N MET A 35 -0.63 4.49 -13.63
CA MET A 35 -0.87 5.88 -13.21
C MET A 35 -2.01 6.50 -14.02
N TRP A 36 -2.03 6.32 -15.35
CA TRP A 36 -3.07 6.86 -16.21
C TRP A 36 -4.45 6.26 -15.94
N ASP A 37 -4.53 4.95 -15.66
CA ASP A 37 -5.77 4.29 -15.25
C ASP A 37 -6.35 4.98 -14.00
N PHE A 38 -5.50 5.22 -12.99
CA PHE A 38 -5.89 5.89 -11.75
C PHE A 38 -6.24 7.37 -11.95
N VAL A 39 -5.54 8.09 -12.82
CA VAL A 39 -5.88 9.48 -13.18
C VAL A 39 -7.26 9.55 -13.82
N VAL A 40 -7.54 8.70 -14.81
CA VAL A 40 -8.84 8.68 -15.50
C VAL A 40 -9.97 8.30 -14.55
N MET A 41 -9.75 7.27 -13.70
CA MET A 41 -10.71 6.89 -12.67
C MET A 41 -10.95 8.00 -11.64
N ALA A 42 -9.90 8.70 -11.20
CA ALA A 42 -10.02 9.83 -10.27
C ALA A 42 -10.86 10.97 -10.87
N ILE A 43 -10.58 11.36 -12.12
CA ILE A 43 -11.35 12.39 -12.84
C ILE A 43 -12.81 11.97 -12.95
N PHE A 44 -13.07 10.72 -13.33
CA PHE A 44 -14.43 10.20 -13.44
C PHE A 44 -15.18 10.27 -12.12
N ILE A 45 -14.60 9.76 -11.03
CA ILE A 45 -15.26 9.75 -9.72
C ILE A 45 -15.48 11.16 -9.20
N VAL A 46 -14.51 12.06 -9.32
CA VAL A 46 -14.67 13.48 -8.91
C VAL A 46 -15.77 14.15 -9.73
N THR A 47 -15.80 13.92 -11.04
CA THR A 47 -16.83 14.48 -11.93
C THR A 47 -18.22 13.96 -11.59
N ALA A 48 -18.37 12.64 -11.45
CA ALA A 48 -19.63 12.02 -11.06
C ALA A 48 -20.12 12.55 -9.71
N LEU A 49 -19.25 12.57 -8.70
CA LEU A 49 -19.59 13.10 -7.38
C LEU A 49 -19.96 14.58 -7.41
N THR A 50 -19.30 15.38 -8.25
CA THR A 50 -19.63 16.80 -8.44
C THR A 50 -20.98 16.99 -9.13
N ILE A 51 -21.32 16.16 -10.11
CA ILE A 51 -22.63 16.21 -10.78
C ILE A 51 -23.75 15.81 -9.81
N PHE A 52 -23.59 14.69 -9.09
CA PHE A 52 -24.66 14.15 -8.24
C PHE A 52 -24.84 14.91 -6.91
N PHE A 53 -23.76 15.43 -6.33
CA PHE A 53 -23.80 16.02 -4.98
C PHE A 53 -23.32 17.49 -4.93
N GLY A 54 -22.97 18.09 -6.08
CA GLY A 54 -22.40 19.43 -6.12
C GLY A 54 -21.15 19.54 -5.25
N LYS A 55 -20.88 20.70 -4.64
CA LYS A 55 -19.73 20.87 -3.72
C LYS A 55 -19.82 20.03 -2.43
N ARG A 56 -20.96 19.38 -2.14
CA ARG A 56 -21.16 18.63 -0.89
C ARG A 56 -20.45 17.28 -0.89
N TRP A 57 -20.06 16.73 -2.05
CA TRP A 57 -19.40 15.42 -2.10
C TRP A 57 -18.12 15.37 -1.26
N ILE A 58 -17.40 16.49 -1.13
CA ILE A 58 -16.18 16.60 -0.34
C ILE A 58 -16.41 16.18 1.12
N ARG A 59 -17.64 16.40 1.63
CA ARG A 59 -18.04 15.97 2.99
C ARG A 59 -18.65 14.57 3.01
N ILE A 60 -19.29 14.14 1.92
CA ILE A 60 -20.08 12.90 1.87
C ILE A 60 -19.21 11.70 1.49
N ALA A 61 -18.39 11.81 0.44
CA ALA A 61 -17.64 10.71 -0.15
C ALA A 61 -16.21 11.10 -0.59
N PRO A 62 -15.37 11.71 0.28
CA PRO A 62 -14.01 12.11 -0.09
C PRO A 62 -13.03 10.94 -0.25
N ALA A 63 -13.29 9.80 0.39
CA ALA A 63 -12.34 8.68 0.46
C ALA A 63 -11.98 8.10 -0.92
N GLY A 64 -12.96 7.96 -1.83
CA GLY A 64 -12.74 7.43 -3.17
C GLY A 64 -11.79 8.31 -4.01
N PRO A 65 -12.10 9.61 -4.21
CA PRO A 65 -11.19 10.56 -4.85
C PRO A 65 -9.80 10.62 -4.22
N ILE A 66 -9.71 10.64 -2.88
CA ILE A 66 -8.42 10.70 -2.17
C ILE A 66 -7.59 9.45 -2.46
N PHE A 67 -8.21 8.28 -2.45
CA PHE A 67 -7.53 7.03 -2.76
C PHE A 67 -7.03 7.03 -4.21
N LEU A 68 -7.90 7.30 -5.19
CA LEU A 68 -7.52 7.25 -6.61
C LEU A 68 -6.46 8.28 -6.97
N ALA A 69 -6.61 9.53 -6.51
CA ALA A 69 -5.62 10.59 -6.74
C ALA A 69 -4.32 10.31 -5.99
N GLY A 70 -4.39 9.81 -4.75
CA GLY A 70 -3.22 9.41 -3.98
C GLY A 70 -2.42 8.31 -4.68
N THR A 71 -3.09 7.26 -5.16
CA THR A 71 -2.44 6.17 -5.90
C THR A 71 -1.82 6.67 -7.21
N ALA A 72 -2.51 7.55 -7.96
CA ALA A 72 -1.93 8.17 -9.15
C ALA A 72 -0.64 8.95 -8.84
N ILE A 73 -0.61 9.73 -7.75
CA ILE A 73 0.59 10.44 -7.31
C ILE A 73 1.71 9.46 -6.95
N ILE A 74 1.42 8.37 -6.24
CA ILE A 74 2.44 7.40 -5.85
C ILE A 74 3.00 6.66 -7.06
N LEU A 75 2.15 6.24 -7.99
CA LEU A 75 2.58 5.60 -9.25
C LEU A 75 3.39 6.56 -10.12
N SER A 76 3.05 7.86 -10.11
CA SER A 76 3.85 8.90 -10.77
C SER A 76 5.23 9.02 -10.13
N LEU A 77 5.30 9.10 -8.79
CA LEU A 77 6.56 9.14 -8.06
C LEU A 77 7.42 7.90 -8.34
N ASP A 78 6.82 6.72 -8.41
CA ASP A 78 7.51 5.48 -8.72
C ASP A 78 7.99 5.44 -10.19
N ALA A 79 7.21 5.96 -11.13
CA ALA A 79 7.59 6.04 -12.54
C ALA A 79 8.78 6.99 -12.78
N PHE A 80 8.79 8.15 -12.13
CA PHE A 80 9.81 9.19 -12.31
C PHE A 80 11.01 9.08 -11.37
N PHE A 81 10.80 8.51 -10.18
CA PHE A 81 11.81 8.36 -9.13
C PHE A 81 11.79 6.92 -8.59
N PRO A 82 12.13 5.93 -9.44
CA PRO A 82 12.08 4.52 -9.07
C PRO A 82 13.17 4.17 -8.06
N TYR A 83 13.00 3.00 -7.43
CA TYR A 83 14.02 2.36 -6.60
C TYR A 83 14.48 3.21 -5.41
N ASP A 84 15.77 3.49 -5.29
CA ASP A 84 16.44 4.18 -4.19
C ASP A 84 16.55 5.71 -4.41
N THR A 85 16.06 6.23 -5.53
CA THR A 85 16.21 7.65 -5.89
C THR A 85 15.40 8.61 -4.99
N LEU A 86 14.31 8.14 -4.38
CA LEU A 86 13.58 8.85 -3.31
C LEU A 86 14.27 8.65 -1.95
N GLY A 87 15.46 9.23 -1.81
CA GLY A 87 16.35 9.08 -0.65
C GLY A 87 15.67 9.15 0.74
N PRO A 88 14.78 10.12 1.03
CA PRO A 88 14.10 10.19 2.32
C PRO A 88 13.18 8.99 2.61
N LEU A 89 12.53 8.42 1.60
CA LEU A 89 11.66 7.26 1.76
C LEU A 89 12.46 5.95 1.86
N GLN A 90 13.62 5.90 1.22
CA GLN A 90 14.52 4.75 1.28
C GLN A 90 15.23 4.62 2.65
N TYR A 91 15.31 5.70 3.43
CA TYR A 91 15.97 5.72 4.75
C TYR A 91 15.44 4.67 5.74
N VAL A 92 14.14 4.35 5.69
CA VAL A 92 13.54 3.39 6.62
C VAL A 92 13.83 1.93 6.25
N VAL A 93 14.22 1.66 4.99
CA VAL A 93 14.31 0.31 4.42
C VAL A 93 15.38 -0.56 5.10
N PRO A 94 16.61 -0.07 5.38
CA PRO A 94 17.61 -0.89 6.06
C PRO A 94 17.16 -1.42 7.43
N TYR A 95 16.34 -0.66 8.15
CA TYR A 95 15.79 -1.10 9.44
C TYR A 95 14.81 -2.27 9.28
N PHE A 96 13.97 -2.25 8.24
CA PHE A 96 13.08 -3.37 7.92
C PHE A 96 13.88 -4.62 7.51
N VAL A 97 14.92 -4.44 6.70
CA VAL A 97 15.81 -5.54 6.29
C VAL A 97 16.50 -6.16 7.51
N GLN A 98 17.08 -5.34 8.39
CA GLN A 98 17.72 -5.81 9.62
C GLN A 98 16.75 -6.53 10.56
N ALA A 99 15.54 -5.99 10.75
CA ALA A 99 14.51 -6.64 11.56
C ALA A 99 14.17 -8.03 11.02
N ASN A 100 14.07 -8.18 9.69
CA ASN A 100 13.81 -9.47 9.06
C ASN A 100 14.97 -10.46 9.23
N VAL A 101 16.22 -10.02 9.03
CA VAL A 101 17.41 -10.84 9.29
C VAL A 101 17.44 -11.33 10.75
N TRP A 102 17.09 -10.45 11.69
CA TRP A 102 16.99 -10.82 13.10
C TRP A 102 15.94 -11.92 13.33
N ILE A 103 14.73 -11.77 12.75
CA ILE A 103 13.66 -12.79 12.86
C ILE A 103 14.12 -14.13 12.25
N ILE A 104 14.73 -14.11 11.07
CA ILE A 104 15.21 -15.32 10.37
C ILE A 104 16.26 -16.05 11.21
N THR A 105 17.21 -15.30 11.77
CA THR A 105 18.29 -15.85 12.61
C THR A 105 17.73 -16.38 13.92
N PHE A 106 16.79 -15.67 14.54
CA PHE A 106 16.14 -16.10 15.78
C PHE A 106 15.35 -17.40 15.60
N LEU A 107 14.73 -17.62 14.44
CA LEU A 107 13.96 -18.82 14.11
C LEU A 107 14.80 -19.94 13.48
N ASP A 108 16.10 -19.76 13.32
CA ASP A 108 17.03 -20.72 12.71
C ASP A 108 16.56 -21.23 11.32
N LEU A 109 16.08 -20.33 10.47
CA LEU A 109 15.51 -20.68 9.16
C LEU A 109 16.57 -20.79 8.05
N GLY A 110 17.81 -20.43 8.33
CA GLY A 110 18.93 -20.36 7.39
C GLY A 110 19.89 -19.23 7.74
N THR A 111 20.89 -18.99 6.89
CA THR A 111 21.80 -17.86 7.07
C THR A 111 21.23 -16.61 6.39
N ALA A 112 21.14 -15.50 7.12
CA ALA A 112 20.71 -14.22 6.58
C ALA A 112 21.67 -13.11 7.02
N VAL A 113 22.04 -12.22 6.09
CA VAL A 113 22.92 -11.07 6.36
C VAL A 113 22.35 -9.84 5.66
N ALA A 114 22.25 -8.73 6.39
CA ALA A 114 21.81 -7.45 5.86
C ALA A 114 23.01 -6.60 5.42
N ARG A 115 22.91 -5.99 4.24
CA ARG A 115 23.82 -4.91 3.79
C ARG A 115 22.98 -3.81 3.15
N ASP A 116 22.84 -2.70 3.85
CA ASP A 116 21.96 -1.58 3.47
C ASP A 116 20.53 -2.05 3.18
N ASN A 117 20.07 -1.95 1.94
CA ASN A 117 18.74 -2.40 1.51
C ASN A 117 18.73 -3.79 0.88
N ILE A 118 19.85 -4.53 0.94
CA ILE A 118 19.99 -5.87 0.38
C ILE A 118 20.03 -6.90 1.52
N MET A 119 19.28 -7.97 1.36
CA MET A 119 19.28 -9.14 2.23
C MET A 119 19.91 -10.32 1.48
N PHE A 120 21.06 -10.79 1.96
CA PHE A 120 21.68 -12.02 1.47
C PHE A 120 21.15 -13.20 2.26
N LEU A 121 20.54 -14.14 1.56
CA LEU A 121 19.90 -15.32 2.11
C LEU A 121 20.62 -16.57 1.62
N ARG A 122 20.81 -17.55 2.51
CA ARG A 122 21.26 -18.90 2.17
C ARG A 122 20.40 -19.91 2.92
N GLY A 123 19.62 -20.65 2.16
CA GLY A 123 18.67 -21.64 2.64
C GLY A 123 18.85 -23.00 1.96
N ASP A 124 17.78 -23.77 1.96
CA ASP A 124 17.80 -25.20 1.61
C ASP A 124 18.00 -25.42 0.10
N HIS A 125 17.67 -24.42 -0.72
CA HIS A 125 17.71 -24.48 -2.19
C HIS A 125 18.87 -23.68 -2.81
N GLY A 126 19.69 -23.00 -1.99
CA GLY A 126 20.81 -22.20 -2.46
C GLY A 126 20.90 -20.83 -1.80
N SER A 127 21.57 -19.90 -2.49
CA SER A 127 21.72 -18.51 -2.04
C SER A 127 20.95 -17.57 -2.95
N MET A 128 20.32 -16.54 -2.36
CA MET A 128 19.57 -15.51 -3.07
C MET A 128 19.82 -14.15 -2.42
N ALA A 129 19.91 -13.09 -3.22
CA ALA A 129 19.99 -11.72 -2.74
C ALA A 129 18.67 -11.01 -3.02
N LEU A 130 18.03 -10.50 -1.98
CA LEU A 130 16.79 -9.73 -2.09
C LEU A 130 17.09 -8.26 -1.87
N GLN A 131 16.94 -7.45 -2.91
CA GLN A 131 17.00 -5.99 -2.78
C GLN A 131 15.62 -5.44 -2.45
N VAL A 132 15.52 -4.71 -1.35
CA VAL A 132 14.27 -4.12 -0.86
C VAL A 132 14.25 -2.63 -1.21
N PHE A 133 13.17 -2.19 -1.84
CA PHE A 133 12.92 -0.77 -2.13
C PHE A 133 11.84 -0.22 -1.20
N TRP A 134 11.73 1.10 -1.06
CA TRP A 134 10.73 1.74 -0.20
C TRP A 134 9.28 1.28 -0.46
N PRO A 135 8.81 1.00 -1.70
CA PRO A 135 7.46 0.47 -1.90
C PRO A 135 7.32 -0.92 -1.26
N SER A 136 8.34 -1.76 -1.43
CA SER A 136 8.45 -3.12 -0.87
C SER A 136 8.76 -3.16 0.63
N ALA A 137 9.29 -2.09 1.21
CA ALA A 137 9.37 -1.91 2.67
C ALA A 137 8.04 -1.47 3.28
N GLY A 138 7.07 -1.10 2.43
CA GLY A 138 5.72 -0.77 2.86
C GLY A 138 5.50 0.71 3.17
N VAL A 139 6.36 1.59 2.67
CA VAL A 139 6.10 3.04 2.69
C VAL A 139 4.85 3.35 1.85
N HIS A 140 4.70 2.70 0.69
CA HIS A 140 3.50 2.83 -0.14
C HIS A 140 2.22 2.48 0.65
N SER A 141 2.20 1.34 1.35
CA SER A 141 1.04 0.92 2.14
C SER A 141 0.77 1.85 3.33
N ILE A 142 1.80 2.41 3.98
CA ILE A 142 1.63 3.41 5.05
C ILE A 142 0.98 4.70 4.51
N ILE A 143 1.39 5.16 3.32
CA ILE A 143 0.80 6.34 2.69
C ILE A 143 -0.68 6.08 2.35
N ILE A 144 -0.99 4.98 1.67
CA ILE A 144 -2.38 4.61 1.34
C ILE A 144 -3.21 4.48 2.62
N PHE A 145 -2.71 3.76 3.62
CA PHE A 145 -3.39 3.62 4.90
C PHE A 145 -3.69 4.98 5.52
N SER A 146 -2.70 5.87 5.56
CA SER A 146 -2.82 7.21 6.15
C SER A 146 -3.88 8.06 5.43
N LEU A 147 -3.91 8.01 4.10
CA LEU A 147 -4.88 8.74 3.29
C LEU A 147 -6.31 8.19 3.49
N VAL A 148 -6.48 6.88 3.36
CA VAL A 148 -7.80 6.22 3.44
C VAL A 148 -8.37 6.32 4.85
N ILE A 149 -7.59 5.93 5.86
CA ILE A 149 -8.02 5.96 7.26
C ILE A 149 -8.13 7.39 7.78
N GLY A 150 -7.25 8.29 7.36
CA GLY A 150 -7.37 9.71 7.67
C GLY A 150 -8.70 10.29 7.19
N ALA A 151 -9.05 10.08 5.92
CA ALA A 151 -10.32 10.50 5.35
C ALA A 151 -11.53 9.84 6.03
N PHE A 152 -11.45 8.53 6.31
CA PHE A 152 -12.50 7.79 7.00
C PHE A 152 -12.73 8.31 8.43
N MET A 153 -11.66 8.50 9.19
CA MET A 153 -11.70 9.02 10.56
C MET A 153 -12.27 10.44 10.60
N LEU A 154 -11.96 11.31 9.62
CA LEU A 154 -12.55 12.65 9.55
C LEU A 154 -14.08 12.60 9.50
N LYS A 155 -14.65 11.63 8.79
CA LYS A 155 -16.11 11.46 8.63
C LYS A 155 -16.80 10.88 9.86
N MET A 156 -16.11 10.09 10.68
CA MET A 156 -16.72 9.46 11.85
C MET A 156 -16.98 10.47 13.00
N ASN A 157 -18.10 10.33 13.69
CA ASN A 157 -18.42 11.12 14.87
C ASN A 157 -17.73 10.55 16.14
N ILE A 158 -16.41 10.62 16.17
CA ILE A 158 -15.57 10.12 17.28
C ILE A 158 -14.77 11.30 17.86
N PRO A 159 -14.56 11.38 19.19
CA PRO A 159 -13.67 12.35 19.81
C PRO A 159 -12.25 12.32 19.22
N ARG A 160 -11.65 13.51 19.05
CA ARG A 160 -10.36 13.69 18.39
C ARG A 160 -9.25 12.80 18.97
N ASN A 161 -9.18 12.66 20.29
CA ASN A 161 -8.17 11.85 20.96
C ASN A 161 -8.22 10.37 20.53
N ARG A 162 -9.42 9.81 20.39
CA ARG A 162 -9.58 8.41 19.95
C ARG A 162 -9.25 8.23 18.48
N LYS A 163 -9.61 9.19 17.62
CA LYS A 163 -9.21 9.18 16.21
C LYS A 163 -7.68 9.13 16.07
N ILE A 164 -6.96 9.94 16.85
CA ILE A 164 -5.49 9.94 16.86
C ILE A 164 -4.95 8.58 17.33
N ILE A 165 -5.49 8.02 18.41
CA ILE A 165 -5.07 6.70 18.92
C ILE A 165 -5.27 5.62 17.85
N TYR A 166 -6.46 5.53 17.24
CA TYR A 166 -6.70 4.56 16.18
C TYR A 166 -5.77 4.76 14.99
N PHE A 167 -5.56 6.00 14.58
CA PHE A 167 -4.66 6.32 13.47
C PHE A 167 -3.23 5.83 13.74
N ILE A 168 -2.69 6.08 14.93
CA ILE A 168 -1.34 5.62 15.34
C ILE A 168 -1.28 4.10 15.40
N ILE A 169 -2.26 3.44 16.04
CA ILE A 169 -2.34 1.97 16.10
C ILE A 169 -2.39 1.37 14.70
N GLY A 170 -3.13 2.03 13.81
CA GLY A 170 -3.26 1.65 12.41
C GLY A 170 -1.94 1.70 11.65
N ILE A 171 -1.17 2.78 11.81
CA ILE A 171 0.17 2.91 11.23
C ILE A 171 1.08 1.80 11.77
N PHE A 172 1.08 1.58 13.08
CA PHE A 172 1.89 0.54 13.70
C PHE A 172 1.54 -0.87 13.17
N GLY A 173 0.25 -1.19 13.08
CA GLY A 173 -0.16 -2.47 12.51
C GLY A 173 0.19 -2.60 11.02
N THR A 174 0.17 -1.49 10.26
CA THR A 174 0.64 -1.49 8.86
C THR A 174 2.14 -1.80 8.77
N ILE A 175 2.96 -1.22 9.65
CA ILE A 175 4.39 -1.55 9.78
C ILE A 175 4.58 -3.04 10.08
N VAL A 176 3.80 -3.60 11.02
CA VAL A 176 3.87 -5.04 11.36
C VAL A 176 3.51 -5.92 10.17
N VAL A 177 2.43 -5.62 9.45
CA VAL A 177 2.03 -6.37 8.25
C VAL A 177 3.11 -6.30 7.16
N ASN A 178 3.74 -5.15 6.98
CA ASN A 178 4.84 -5.00 6.03
C ASN A 178 6.09 -5.79 6.46
N LEU A 179 6.39 -5.88 7.76
CA LEU A 179 7.45 -6.76 8.27
C LEU A 179 7.15 -8.23 7.98
N ILE A 180 5.91 -8.68 8.25
CA ILE A 180 5.45 -10.04 7.94
C ILE A 180 5.58 -10.31 6.44
N ARG A 181 5.28 -9.32 5.58
CA ARG A 181 5.40 -9.44 4.13
C ARG A 181 6.83 -9.73 3.70
N ILE A 182 7.80 -8.90 4.13
CA ILE A 182 9.22 -9.11 3.81
C ILE A 182 9.70 -10.45 4.36
N PHE A 183 9.23 -10.82 5.56
CA PHE A 183 9.57 -12.10 6.17
C PHE A 183 9.07 -13.27 5.32
N SER A 184 7.83 -13.18 4.84
CA SER A 184 7.21 -14.18 3.97
C SER A 184 7.99 -14.36 2.67
N LEU A 185 8.44 -13.25 2.04
CA LEU A 185 9.29 -13.29 0.83
C LEU A 185 10.64 -13.94 1.10
N SER A 186 11.24 -13.63 2.26
CA SER A 186 12.53 -14.17 2.67
C SER A 186 12.42 -15.66 3.02
N TRP A 187 11.35 -16.06 3.70
CA TRP A 187 11.05 -17.45 4.00
C TRP A 187 10.84 -18.27 2.74
N TYR A 188 10.11 -17.73 1.75
CA TYR A 188 9.90 -18.39 0.46
C TYR A 188 11.24 -18.62 -0.27
N ALA A 189 12.12 -17.61 -0.27
CA ALA A 189 13.48 -17.73 -0.83
C ALA A 189 14.36 -18.75 -0.09
N LEU A 190 14.21 -18.86 1.23
CA LEU A 190 15.01 -19.77 2.07
C LEU A 190 14.54 -21.23 1.97
N LYS A 191 13.21 -21.45 1.94
CA LYS A 191 12.61 -22.76 2.18
C LYS A 191 11.90 -23.38 0.98
N VAL A 192 11.54 -22.59 -0.03
CA VAL A 192 10.75 -23.09 -1.16
C VAL A 192 11.53 -23.10 -2.46
N THR A 193 12.14 -21.97 -2.83
CA THR A 193 12.85 -21.87 -4.10
C THR A 193 13.84 -20.71 -4.12
N THR A 194 14.94 -20.87 -4.85
CA THR A 194 15.83 -19.77 -5.25
C THR A 194 15.73 -19.45 -6.74
N ASP A 195 14.75 -20.03 -7.44
CA ASP A 195 14.43 -19.66 -8.82
C ASP A 195 13.84 -18.25 -8.87
N PRO A 196 14.48 -17.29 -9.57
CA PRO A 196 14.01 -15.91 -9.62
C PRO A 196 12.61 -15.76 -10.21
N VAL A 197 12.22 -16.62 -11.16
CA VAL A 197 10.91 -16.53 -11.81
C VAL A 197 9.81 -16.92 -10.83
N ALA A 198 9.92 -18.10 -10.21
CA ALA A 198 8.95 -18.55 -9.21
C ALA A 198 8.89 -17.62 -7.97
N TRP A 199 10.02 -17.02 -7.58
CA TRP A 199 10.04 -16.04 -6.49
C TRP A 199 9.32 -14.74 -6.88
N GLU A 200 9.54 -14.23 -8.08
CA GLU A 200 8.92 -12.99 -8.55
C GLU A 200 7.41 -13.12 -8.74
N GLU A 201 6.91 -14.30 -9.14
CA GLU A 201 5.48 -14.60 -9.15
C GLU A 201 4.86 -14.53 -7.75
N TYR A 202 5.52 -15.12 -6.75
CA TYR A 202 5.10 -15.04 -5.37
C TYR A 202 5.15 -13.59 -4.84
N HIS A 203 6.21 -12.86 -5.19
CA HIS A 203 6.40 -11.46 -4.78
C HIS A 203 5.27 -10.55 -5.22
N LYS A 204 4.82 -10.68 -6.47
CA LYS A 204 3.66 -9.93 -7.02
C LYS A 204 2.39 -10.17 -6.20
N ILE A 205 2.16 -11.41 -5.78
CA ILE A 205 0.94 -11.81 -5.04
C ILE A 205 1.01 -11.37 -3.57
N ALA A 206 2.15 -11.60 -2.90
CA ALA A 206 2.33 -11.29 -1.49
C ALA A 206 2.21 -9.78 -1.19
N GLY A 207 2.60 -8.93 -2.16
CA GLY A 207 2.46 -7.47 -2.14
C GLY A 207 1.06 -6.99 -1.79
N GLU A 208 0.07 -7.47 -2.54
CA GLU A 208 -1.31 -6.97 -2.51
C GLU A 208 -2.19 -7.73 -1.50
N ILE A 209 -1.97 -9.04 -1.37
CA ILE A 209 -2.83 -9.90 -0.53
C ILE A 209 -2.67 -9.61 0.96
N MET A 210 -1.51 -9.16 1.44
CA MET A 210 -1.32 -8.96 2.89
C MET A 210 -1.86 -7.63 3.40
N PHE A 211 -1.81 -6.56 2.58
CA PHE A 211 -2.20 -5.23 3.01
C PHE A 211 -3.72 -5.01 3.01
N LEU A 212 -4.43 -5.46 1.97
CA LEU A 212 -5.86 -5.21 1.83
C LEU A 212 -6.69 -5.84 2.97
N PRO A 213 -6.50 -7.12 3.35
CA PRO A 213 -7.22 -7.71 4.47
C PRO A 213 -6.95 -7.00 5.79
N TRP A 214 -5.71 -6.54 6.01
CA TRP A 214 -5.38 -5.74 7.19
C TRP A 214 -6.17 -4.43 7.23
N LEU A 215 -6.21 -3.68 6.12
CA LEU A 215 -6.96 -2.42 6.03
C LEU A 215 -8.45 -2.65 6.35
N PHE A 216 -9.06 -3.68 5.75
CA PHE A 216 -10.47 -4.01 6.01
C PHE A 216 -10.70 -4.47 7.46
N ALA A 217 -9.85 -5.35 7.98
CA ALA A 217 -9.94 -5.82 9.36
C ALA A 217 -9.82 -4.66 10.35
N PHE A 218 -8.88 -3.74 10.12
CA PHE A 218 -8.69 -2.56 10.95
C PHE A 218 -9.94 -1.66 10.97
N ILE A 219 -10.51 -1.35 9.81
CA ILE A 219 -11.76 -0.57 9.71
C ILE A 219 -12.90 -1.26 10.46
N LEU A 220 -13.07 -2.57 10.25
CA LEU A 220 -14.12 -3.34 10.90
C LEU A 220 -13.97 -3.31 12.42
N VAL A 221 -12.77 -3.52 12.94
CA VAL A 221 -12.48 -3.47 14.37
C VAL A 221 -12.83 -2.10 14.96
N VAL A 222 -12.41 -1.01 14.32
CA VAL A 222 -12.73 0.35 14.77
C VAL A 222 -14.24 0.58 14.79
N ILE A 223 -14.96 0.19 13.73
CA ILE A 223 -16.41 0.32 13.64
C ILE A 223 -17.10 -0.47 14.76
N VAL A 224 -16.69 -1.71 15.00
CA VAL A 224 -17.28 -2.58 16.04
C VAL A 224 -17.06 -1.98 17.42
N ILE A 225 -15.85 -1.51 17.72
CA ILE A 225 -15.52 -0.90 19.02
C ILE A 225 -16.36 0.36 19.27
N GLU A 226 -16.42 1.27 18.30
CA GLU A 226 -17.16 2.53 18.45
C GLU A 226 -18.67 2.31 18.46
N SER A 227 -19.18 1.38 17.66
CA SER A 227 -20.61 1.00 17.69
C SER A 227 -21.03 0.45 19.05
N ARG A 228 -20.20 -0.42 19.66
CA ARG A 228 -20.45 -0.94 21.02
C ARG A 228 -20.39 0.17 22.07
N ARG A 229 -19.47 1.12 21.92
CA ARG A 229 -19.35 2.26 22.83
C ARG A 229 -20.55 3.20 22.77
N LEU A 230 -21.05 3.51 21.57
CA LEU A 230 -22.22 4.36 21.39
C LEU A 230 -23.45 3.74 22.05
N LYS A 231 -23.71 2.44 21.81
CA LYS A 231 -24.82 1.70 22.46
C LYS A 231 -24.75 1.75 23.99
N LYS A 232 -23.54 1.64 24.57
CA LYS A 232 -23.33 1.69 26.02
C LYS A 232 -23.53 3.09 26.62
N LEU A 233 -23.28 4.14 25.83
CA LEU A 233 -23.53 5.53 26.26
C LEU A 233 -25.03 5.83 26.20
N GLU A 234 -25.72 5.37 25.15
CA GLU A 234 -27.18 5.50 25.02
C GLU A 234 -27.90 4.79 26.17
N SER A 235 -27.52 3.56 26.53
CA SER A 235 -28.16 2.83 27.63
C SER A 235 -27.99 3.54 28.98
N LYS A 236 -26.81 4.10 29.26
CA LYS A 236 -26.56 4.84 30.50
C LYS A 236 -27.32 6.17 30.60
N ASN A 237 -27.63 6.79 29.47
CA ASN A 237 -28.43 8.02 29.45
C ASN A 237 -29.93 7.76 29.65
N ILE A 238 -30.41 6.52 29.42
CA ILE A 238 -31.81 6.14 29.65
C ILE A 238 -32.05 5.76 31.13
N GLU A 239 -31.00 5.30 31.83
CA GLU A 239 -31.06 4.93 33.25
C GLU A 239 -30.93 6.11 34.24
N ASN A 240 -30.56 7.31 33.76
CA ASN A 240 -30.47 8.55 34.55
C ASN A 240 -31.59 9.52 34.18
#